data_AF-A0A7X8J6D3-F1
#
_entry.id   AF-A0A7X8J6D3-F1
#
_cell.length_a   1.000
_cell.length_b   1.000
_cell.length_c   1.000
_cell.angle_alpha   90.00
_cell.angle_beta   90.00
_cell.angle_gamma   90.00
#
_symmetry.space_group_name_H-M   'P 1'
#
loop_
_entity.id
_entity.type
_entity.pdbx_description
1 polymer ?
#
loop_
_entity_poly.entity_id
_entity_poly.type
_entity_poly.pdbx_seq_one_letter_code
_entity_poly.pdbx_strand_id
1 'polypeptide(L)'
;MNKSWKLIGAISIYIAAGTLVTMLMLYFYHSNDFFRSLFEGAVEVAAPEGAAPNGISMMQNAEFTAQMSFFILIFVMLLQIFAFISASWVFFNLRQSADSIHIKLKKMENADLFLDLPLYFGLFGTVSSFIIMTFNPQISRLIAYSSTLVGIIFSVVLRITLQYPIKQRLIGQSQDNGSK
;
A
#
# COMPACT_ATOMS: atom_id res chain seq x y z
N MET A 1 -15.98 -29.16 0.45
CA MET A 1 -15.44 -28.18 -0.53
C MET A 1 -13.93 -28.09 -0.33
N ASN A 2 -13.15 -28.59 -1.30
CA ASN A 2 -11.72 -28.88 -1.12
C ASN A 2 -10.89 -27.62 -0.81
N LYS A 3 -9.98 -27.74 0.16
CA LYS A 3 -9.07 -26.67 0.63
C LYS A 3 -8.35 -25.96 -0.53
N SER A 4 -8.02 -26.70 -1.60
CA SER A 4 -7.39 -26.18 -2.81
C SER A 4 -8.27 -25.18 -3.59
N TRP A 5 -9.59 -25.37 -3.64
CA TRP A 5 -10.49 -24.43 -4.32
C TRP A 5 -10.64 -23.10 -3.58
N LYS A 6 -10.59 -23.11 -2.24
CA LYS A 6 -10.58 -21.89 -1.44
C LYS A 6 -9.26 -21.11 -1.60
N LEU A 7 -8.13 -21.81 -1.70
CA LEU A 7 -6.82 -21.22 -1.96
C LEU A 7 -6.76 -20.56 -3.36
N ILE A 8 -7.25 -21.27 -4.39
CA ILE A 8 -7.29 -20.74 -5.76
C ILE A 8 -8.18 -19.49 -5.83
N GLY A 9 -9.35 -19.52 -5.17
CA GLY A 9 -10.24 -18.37 -5.09
C GLY A 9 -9.59 -17.16 -4.39
N ALA A 10 -8.87 -17.39 -3.29
CA ALA A 10 -8.15 -16.32 -2.59
C ALA A 10 -7.03 -15.74 -3.45
N ILE A 11 -6.19 -16.58 -4.08
CA ILE A 11 -5.11 -16.15 -4.97
C ILE A 11 -5.65 -15.33 -6.16
N SER A 12 -6.78 -15.75 -6.73
CA SER A 12 -7.45 -15.02 -7.81
C SER A 12 -7.83 -13.60 -7.41
N ILE A 13 -8.33 -13.40 -6.18
CA ILE A 13 -8.67 -12.06 -5.66
C ILE A 13 -7.41 -11.17 -5.57
N TYR A 14 -6.29 -11.70 -5.06
CA TYR A 14 -5.04 -10.93 -4.98
C TYR A 14 -4.53 -10.56 -6.37
N ILE A 15 -4.55 -11.50 -7.33
CA ILE A 15 -4.12 -11.24 -8.70
C ILE A 15 -5.04 -10.21 -9.35
N ALA A 16 -6.36 -10.35 -9.23
CA ALA A 16 -7.32 -9.41 -9.81
C ALA A 16 -7.21 -8.00 -9.22
N ALA A 17 -7.04 -7.88 -7.90
CA ALA A 17 -6.84 -6.58 -7.26
C ALA A 17 -5.50 -5.95 -7.67
N GLY A 18 -4.44 -6.76 -7.74
CA GLY A 18 -3.13 -6.30 -8.19
C GLY A 18 -3.14 -5.84 -9.65
N THR A 19 -3.73 -6.62 -10.56
CA THR A 19 -3.83 -6.25 -11.97
C THR A 19 -4.70 -5.01 -12.17
N LEU A 20 -5.81 -4.89 -11.44
CA LEU A 20 -6.66 -3.70 -11.47
C LEU A 20 -5.89 -2.44 -11.05
N VAL A 21 -5.14 -2.51 -9.95
CA VAL A 21 -4.35 -1.37 -9.44
C VAL A 21 -3.25 -1.00 -10.42
N THR A 22 -2.53 -1.99 -10.97
CA THR A 22 -1.51 -1.75 -11.99
C THR A 22 -2.11 -1.13 -13.25
N MET A 23 -3.25 -1.64 -13.74
CA MET A 23 -3.96 -1.05 -14.89
C MET A 23 -4.41 0.37 -14.60
N LEU A 24 -4.93 0.66 -13.40
CA LEU A 24 -5.36 1.99 -13.02
C LEU A 24 -4.17 2.97 -12.94
N MET A 25 -3.05 2.55 -12.36
CA MET A 25 -1.81 3.33 -12.32
C MET A 25 -1.28 3.63 -13.74
N LEU A 26 -1.24 2.62 -14.62
CA LEU A 26 -0.83 2.80 -16.02
C LEU A 26 -1.80 3.70 -16.80
N TYR A 27 -3.09 3.55 -16.57
CA TYR A 27 -4.11 4.42 -17.14
C TYR A 27 -3.93 5.86 -16.69
N PHE A 28 -3.69 6.11 -15.39
CA PHE A 28 -3.42 7.45 -14.88
C PHE A 28 -2.14 8.04 -15.47
N TYR A 29 -1.09 7.23 -15.63
CA TYR A 29 0.17 7.64 -16.25
C TYR A 29 0.01 8.05 -17.71
N HIS A 30 -0.75 7.29 -18.51
CA HIS A 30 -0.96 7.62 -19.92
C HIS A 30 -2.05 8.66 -20.16
N SER A 31 -3.08 8.71 -19.33
CA SER A 31 -4.25 9.59 -19.54
C SER A 31 -4.05 10.99 -18.96
N ASN A 32 -3.22 11.17 -17.92
CA ASN A 32 -3.07 12.46 -17.26
C ASN A 32 -1.66 13.01 -17.43
N ASP A 33 -1.52 14.07 -18.23
CA ASP A 33 -0.24 14.75 -18.43
C ASP A 33 0.31 15.32 -17.12
N PHE A 34 -0.55 15.77 -16.20
CA PHE A 34 -0.11 16.20 -14.86
C PHE A 34 0.58 15.05 -14.11
N PHE A 35 -0.05 13.88 -14.04
CA PHE A 35 0.52 12.74 -13.32
C PHE A 35 1.81 12.27 -13.98
N ARG A 36 1.85 12.23 -15.32
CA ARG A 36 3.06 11.92 -16.09
C ARG A 36 4.17 12.92 -15.81
N SER A 37 3.85 14.21 -15.74
CA SER A 37 4.80 15.29 -15.45
C SER A 37 5.40 15.24 -14.05
N LEU A 38 4.76 14.57 -13.08
CA LEU A 38 5.35 14.36 -11.74
C LEU A 38 6.58 13.44 -11.79
N PHE A 39 6.67 12.58 -12.81
CA PHE A 39 7.80 11.68 -13.04
C PHE A 39 8.73 12.21 -14.14
N GLU A 40 8.17 12.73 -15.24
CA GLU A 40 8.94 13.23 -16.39
C GLU A 40 9.39 14.70 -16.22
N GLY A 41 8.55 15.58 -15.69
CA GLY A 41 8.84 17.02 -15.55
C GLY A 41 9.84 17.35 -14.43
N ALA A 42 10.06 16.43 -13.49
CA ALA A 42 11.12 16.56 -12.48
C ALA A 42 12.54 16.37 -13.06
N VAL A 43 12.66 15.91 -14.30
CA VAL A 43 13.93 15.74 -15.03
C VAL A 43 14.50 17.06 -15.52
N GLU A 44 13.65 18.01 -15.93
CA GLU A 44 14.13 19.29 -16.51
C GLU A 44 14.92 20.15 -15.51
N VAL A 45 14.77 19.92 -14.20
CA VAL A 45 15.44 20.68 -13.14
C VAL A 45 16.84 20.12 -12.81
N ALA A 46 17.26 19.01 -13.43
CA ALA A 46 18.55 18.36 -13.14
C ALA A 46 19.69 18.77 -14.09
N ALA A 47 19.62 19.94 -14.74
CA ALA A 47 20.78 20.51 -15.43
C ALA A 47 21.74 21.11 -14.39
N PRO A 48 22.96 20.54 -14.19
CA PRO A 48 23.99 21.25 -13.46
C PRO A 48 24.40 22.45 -14.32
N GLU A 49 24.33 23.66 -13.77
CA GLU A 49 24.91 24.84 -14.42
C GLU A 49 26.41 24.56 -14.69
N GLY A 50 26.76 24.35 -15.96
CA GLY A 50 28.15 24.26 -16.42
C GLY A 50 28.64 22.94 -17.05
N ALA A 51 27.81 21.91 -17.22
CA ALA A 51 28.23 20.68 -17.90
C ALA A 51 28.02 20.76 -19.44
N ALA A 52 29.06 20.48 -20.22
CA ALA A 52 28.98 20.42 -21.69
C ALA A 52 27.88 19.46 -22.16
N PRO A 53 27.16 19.79 -23.25
CA PRO A 53 25.93 19.10 -23.64
C PRO A 53 26.24 17.75 -24.30
N ASN A 54 26.47 16.72 -23.50
CA ASN A 54 26.17 15.36 -23.94
C ASN A 54 24.66 15.13 -23.74
N GLY A 55 23.85 15.91 -24.46
CA GLY A 55 22.39 15.98 -24.28
C GLY A 55 21.66 14.64 -24.44
N ILE A 56 22.25 13.70 -25.18
CA ILE A 56 21.67 12.38 -25.43
C ILE A 56 21.82 11.45 -24.20
N SER A 57 22.98 11.46 -23.52
CA SER A 57 23.19 10.58 -22.36
C SER A 57 22.50 11.07 -21.10
N MET A 58 22.42 12.39 -20.89
CA MET A 58 21.65 13.00 -19.78
C MET A 58 20.15 12.70 -19.90
N MET A 59 19.58 12.86 -21.10
CA MET A 59 18.16 12.62 -21.35
C MET A 59 17.77 11.14 -21.16
N GLN A 60 18.60 10.21 -21.66
CA GLN A 60 18.38 8.76 -21.47
C GLN A 60 18.42 8.33 -19.99
N ASN A 61 19.36 8.86 -19.20
CA ASN A 61 19.45 8.53 -17.78
C ASN A 61 18.23 9.02 -16.99
N ALA A 62 17.65 10.12 -17.41
CA ALA A 62 16.54 10.74 -16.71
C ALA A 62 15.19 10.08 -17.05
N GLU A 63 14.94 9.71 -18.30
CA GLU A 63 13.81 8.86 -18.69
C GLU A 63 13.87 7.50 -17.98
N PHE A 64 15.04 6.88 -17.94
CA PHE A 64 15.24 5.62 -17.22
C PHE A 64 14.95 5.76 -15.72
N THR A 65 15.40 6.86 -15.10
CA THR A 65 15.14 7.14 -13.69
C THR A 65 13.65 7.34 -13.42
N ALA A 66 12.94 8.09 -14.26
CA ALA A 66 11.51 8.31 -14.13
C ALA A 66 10.71 7.01 -14.22
N GLN A 67 11.05 6.15 -15.19
CA GLN A 67 10.42 4.84 -15.36
C GLN A 67 10.67 3.93 -14.15
N MET A 68 11.93 3.81 -13.71
CA MET A 68 12.29 3.00 -12.53
C MET A 68 11.54 3.46 -11.27
N SER A 69 11.46 4.78 -11.09
CA SER A 69 10.74 5.41 -9.98
C SER A 69 9.25 5.07 -10.01
N PHE A 70 8.62 5.15 -11.18
CA PHE A 70 7.23 4.78 -11.36
C PHE A 70 6.98 3.30 -11.06
N PHE A 71 7.85 2.40 -11.52
CA PHE A 71 7.76 0.97 -11.19
C PHE A 71 7.92 0.69 -9.69
N ILE A 72 8.80 1.41 -8.99
CA ILE A 72 8.93 1.32 -7.53
C ILE A 72 7.62 1.72 -6.84
N LEU A 73 6.98 2.80 -7.29
CA LEU A 73 5.68 3.22 -6.74
C LEU A 73 4.62 2.14 -6.95
N ILE A 74 4.51 1.57 -8.16
CA ILE A 74 3.58 0.46 -8.43
C ILE A 74 3.87 -0.72 -7.51
N PHE A 75 5.13 -1.12 -7.40
CA PHE A 75 5.53 -2.26 -6.57
C PHE A 75 5.13 -2.07 -5.11
N VAL A 76 5.40 -0.89 -4.55
CA VAL A 76 5.02 -0.54 -3.18
C VAL A 76 3.50 -0.52 -3.01
N MET A 77 2.77 0.04 -3.98
CA MET A 77 1.30 0.04 -3.99
C MET A 77 0.74 -1.38 -3.97
N LEU A 78 1.32 -2.31 -4.74
CA LEU A 78 0.90 -3.71 -4.74
C LEU A 78 1.11 -4.37 -3.37
N LEU A 79 2.23 -4.11 -2.71
CA LEU A 79 2.48 -4.61 -1.35
C LEU A 79 1.46 -4.05 -0.34
N GLN A 80 1.11 -2.76 -0.45
CA GLN A 80 0.12 -2.15 0.43
C GLN A 80 -1.29 -2.74 0.21
N ILE A 81 -1.69 -3.01 -1.03
CA ILE A 81 -2.97 -3.66 -1.35
C ILE A 81 -2.98 -5.11 -0.87
N PHE A 82 -1.88 -5.84 -1.06
CA PHE A 82 -1.73 -7.19 -0.53
C PHE A 82 -1.90 -7.23 0.99
N ALA A 83 -1.28 -6.28 1.70
CA ALA A 83 -1.43 -6.12 3.14
C ALA A 83 -2.87 -5.79 3.54
N PHE A 84 -3.52 -4.88 2.80
CA PHE A 84 -4.90 -4.48 3.05
C PHE A 84 -5.88 -5.66 2.91
N ILE A 85 -5.75 -6.46 1.85
CA ILE A 85 -6.59 -7.64 1.63
C ILE A 85 -6.31 -8.71 2.68
N SER A 86 -5.03 -8.94 3.02
CA SER A 86 -4.64 -9.91 4.05
C SER A 86 -5.22 -9.54 5.42
N ALA A 87 -5.11 -8.28 5.83
CA ALA A 87 -5.71 -7.78 7.07
C ALA A 87 -7.23 -7.92 7.06
N SER A 88 -7.87 -7.52 5.95
CA SER A 88 -9.32 -7.66 5.77
C SER A 88 -9.79 -9.12 5.90
N TRP A 89 -9.05 -10.06 5.30
CA TRP A 89 -9.37 -11.48 5.35
C TRP A 89 -9.24 -12.05 6.77
N VAL A 90 -8.16 -11.72 7.48
CA VAL A 90 -7.94 -12.16 8.87
C VAL A 90 -9.10 -11.73 9.75
N PHE A 91 -9.51 -10.46 9.67
CA PHE A 91 -10.62 -9.92 10.46
C PHE A 91 -11.98 -10.47 10.04
N PHE A 92 -12.22 -10.70 8.74
CA PHE A 92 -13.44 -11.33 8.28
C PHE A 92 -13.57 -12.76 8.83
N ASN A 93 -12.47 -13.52 8.81
CA ASN A 93 -12.42 -14.88 9.35
C ASN A 93 -12.62 -14.90 10.88
N LEU A 94 -12.07 -13.90 11.60
CA LEU A 94 -12.33 -13.69 13.03
C LEU A 94 -13.80 -13.36 13.30
N ARG A 95 -14.43 -12.53 12.46
CA ARG A 95 -15.85 -12.19 12.60
C ARG A 95 -16.73 -13.42 12.45
N GLN A 96 -16.40 -14.31 11.49
CA GLN A 96 -17.16 -15.53 11.20
C GLN A 96 -16.89 -16.68 12.18
N SER A 97 -15.76 -16.67 12.90
CA SER A 97 -15.44 -17.69 13.89
C SER A 97 -16.37 -17.58 15.11
N ALA A 98 -17.01 -18.70 15.46
CA ALA A 98 -17.88 -18.90 16.63
C ALA A 98 -17.07 -19.20 17.91
N ASP A 99 -15.85 -18.67 18.00
CA ASP A 99 -14.98 -18.86 19.16
C ASP A 99 -15.53 -18.11 20.37
N SER A 100 -15.21 -18.61 21.58
CA SER A 100 -15.54 -17.95 22.83
C SER A 100 -14.98 -16.52 22.87
N ILE A 101 -15.71 -15.61 23.52
CA ILE A 101 -15.43 -14.16 23.55
C ILE A 101 -13.98 -13.87 23.96
N HIS A 102 -13.44 -14.60 24.95
CA HIS A 102 -12.04 -14.44 25.40
C HIS A 102 -10.99 -14.84 24.35
N ILE A 103 -11.22 -15.91 23.59
CA ILE A 103 -10.30 -16.31 22.51
C ILE A 103 -10.39 -15.35 21.33
N LYS A 104 -11.59 -14.84 21.04
CA LYS A 104 -11.80 -13.82 20.00
C LYS A 104 -11.10 -12.50 20.32
N LEU A 105 -11.11 -12.07 21.59
CA LEU A 105 -10.34 -10.93 22.10
C LEU A 105 -8.84 -11.09 21.86
N LYS A 106 -8.26 -12.20 22.32
CA LYS A 106 -6.82 -12.45 22.19
C LYS A 106 -6.38 -12.55 20.72
N LYS A 107 -7.23 -13.15 19.86
CA LYS A 107 -6.96 -13.20 18.42
C LYS A 107 -7.09 -11.84 17.74
N MET A 108 -8.01 -10.98 18.20
CA MET A 108 -8.11 -9.59 17.70
C MET A 108 -6.89 -8.76 18.06
N GLU A 109 -6.39 -8.86 19.30
CA GLU A 109 -5.16 -8.16 19.70
C GLU A 109 -3.98 -8.57 18.81
N ASN A 110 -3.85 -9.86 18.49
CA ASN A 110 -2.83 -10.34 17.57
C ASN A 110 -3.09 -9.92 16.12
N ALA A 111 -4.36 -9.75 15.74
CA ALA A 111 -4.74 -9.27 14.41
C ALA A 111 -4.50 -7.77 14.21
N ASP A 112 -4.40 -6.99 15.29
CA ASP A 112 -4.15 -5.54 15.24
C ASP A 112 -2.82 -5.23 14.53
N LEU A 113 -1.82 -6.10 14.68
CA LEU A 113 -0.54 -6.00 13.98
C LEU A 113 -0.71 -6.02 12.44
N PHE A 114 -1.72 -6.73 11.92
CA PHE A 114 -2.00 -6.77 10.49
C PHE A 114 -2.62 -5.47 9.98
N LEU A 115 -3.25 -4.66 10.84
CA LEU A 115 -3.79 -3.34 10.45
C LEU A 115 -2.67 -2.32 10.23
N ASP A 116 -1.51 -2.54 10.84
CA ASP A 116 -0.34 -1.67 10.70
C ASP A 116 0.58 -2.16 9.56
N LEU A 117 0.27 -3.29 8.93
CA LEU A 117 1.03 -3.88 7.84
C LEU A 117 1.13 -2.98 6.58
N PRO A 118 0.05 -2.31 6.12
CA PRO A 118 0.15 -1.33 5.03
C PRO A 118 1.09 -0.16 5.36
N LEU A 119 1.16 0.26 6.63
CA LEU A 119 2.05 1.32 7.09
C LEU A 119 3.52 0.88 6.99
N TYR A 120 3.83 -0.35 7.40
CA TYR A 120 5.19 -0.88 7.28
C TYR A 120 5.65 -1.02 5.82
N PHE A 121 4.76 -1.42 4.91
CA PHE A 121 5.06 -1.41 3.47
C PHE A 121 5.19 0.01 2.91
N GLY A 122 4.42 0.96 3.42
CA GLY A 122 4.58 2.39 3.12
C GLY A 122 5.96 2.91 3.49
N LEU A 123 6.43 2.58 4.70
CA LEU A 123 7.78 2.90 5.17
C LEU A 123 8.85 2.22 4.31
N PHE A 124 8.69 0.94 4.00
CA PHE A 124 9.58 0.24 3.07
C PHE A 124 9.70 0.98 1.73
N GLY A 125 8.58 1.44 1.17
CA GLY A 125 8.58 2.23 -0.05
C GLY A 125 9.35 3.55 0.06
N THR A 126 9.34 4.20 1.23
CA THR A 126 10.17 5.40 1.45
C THR A 126 11.65 5.10 1.46
N VAL A 127 12.05 4.00 2.12
CA VAL A 127 13.45 3.55 2.15
C VAL A 127 13.90 3.19 0.73
N SER A 128 13.08 2.45 -0.02
CA SER A 128 13.35 2.16 -1.44
C SER A 128 13.46 3.44 -2.28
N SER A 129 12.62 4.44 -1.99
CA SER A 129 12.69 5.72 -2.68
C SER A 129 13.96 6.50 -2.37
N PHE A 130 14.46 6.46 -1.14
CA PHE A 130 15.71 7.14 -0.80
C PHE A 130 16.94 6.52 -1.49
N ILE A 131 16.90 5.23 -1.82
CA ILE A 131 17.97 4.58 -2.60
C ILE A 131 18.10 5.23 -3.99
N ILE A 132 16.99 5.64 -4.61
CA ILE A 132 16.98 6.29 -5.93
C ILE A 132 17.14 7.82 -5.87
N MET A 133 17.24 8.40 -4.67
CA MET A 133 17.35 9.85 -4.46
C MET A 133 18.57 10.47 -5.16
N THR A 134 19.65 9.68 -5.29
CA THR A 134 20.89 10.08 -5.98
C THR A 134 20.66 10.42 -7.46
N PHE A 135 19.64 9.84 -8.10
CA PHE A 135 19.35 10.07 -9.52
C PHE A 135 18.37 11.23 -9.73
N ASN A 136 17.27 11.25 -8.95
CA ASN A 136 16.34 12.38 -8.96
C ASN A 136 15.74 12.60 -7.56
N PRO A 137 16.16 13.66 -6.85
CA PRO A 137 15.70 13.90 -5.50
C PRO A 137 14.24 14.37 -5.43
N GLN A 138 13.69 14.98 -6.49
CA GLN A 138 12.30 15.41 -6.54
C GLN A 138 11.36 14.21 -6.64
N ILE A 139 11.63 13.31 -7.59
CA ILE A 139 10.82 12.10 -7.81
C ILE A 139 10.89 11.18 -6.59
N SER A 140 12.09 11.02 -6.03
CA SER A 140 12.29 10.22 -4.81
C SER A 140 11.43 10.74 -3.64
N ARG A 141 11.42 12.06 -3.41
CA ARG A 141 10.57 12.64 -2.36
C ARG A 141 9.08 12.42 -2.63
N LEU A 142 8.65 12.59 -3.89
CA LEU A 142 7.27 12.36 -4.27
C LEU A 142 6.81 10.93 -3.97
N ILE A 143 7.62 9.93 -4.31
CA ILE A 143 7.31 8.53 -4.02
C ILE A 143 7.31 8.28 -2.51
N ALA A 144 8.28 8.83 -1.77
CA ALA A 144 8.36 8.67 -0.32
C ALA A 144 7.11 9.22 0.39
N TYR A 145 6.71 10.45 0.04
CA TYR A 145 5.52 11.09 0.59
C TYR A 145 4.24 10.34 0.20
N SER A 146 4.11 9.96 -1.07
CA SER A 146 2.93 9.24 -1.57
C SER A 146 2.79 7.86 -0.93
N SER A 147 3.88 7.10 -0.87
CA SER A 147 3.90 5.75 -0.28
C SER A 147 3.46 5.76 1.18
N THR A 148 3.97 6.71 1.97
CA THR A 148 3.63 6.83 3.39
C THR A 148 2.19 7.27 3.58
N LEU A 149 1.75 8.26 2.81
CA LEU A 149 0.39 8.78 2.89
C LEU A 149 -0.63 7.68 2.61
N VAL A 150 -0.45 6.91 1.54
CA VAL A 150 -1.36 5.79 1.20
C VAL A 150 -1.32 4.72 2.31
N GLY A 151 -0.13 4.37 2.81
CA GLY A 151 0.01 3.38 3.88
C GLY A 151 -0.72 3.79 5.17
N ILE A 152 -0.62 5.07 5.57
CA ILE A 152 -1.36 5.64 6.70
C ILE A 152 -2.86 5.56 6.44
N ILE A 153 -3.33 6.05 5.29
CA ILE A 153 -4.76 6.07 4.95
C ILE A 153 -5.33 4.65 5.00
N PHE A 154 -4.65 3.67 4.39
CA PHE A 154 -5.10 2.27 4.41
C PHE A 154 -5.13 1.70 5.83
N SER A 155 -4.10 1.94 6.64
CA SER A 155 -4.08 1.49 8.04
C SER A 155 -5.23 2.09 8.85
N VAL A 156 -5.48 3.39 8.72
CA VAL A 156 -6.58 4.09 9.41
C VAL A 156 -7.94 3.58 8.95
N VAL A 157 -8.15 3.44 7.64
CA VAL A 157 -9.40 2.93 7.07
C VAL A 157 -9.69 1.52 7.60
N LEU A 158 -8.69 0.63 7.61
CA LEU A 158 -8.85 -0.72 8.19
C LEU A 158 -9.20 -0.65 9.67
N ARG A 159 -8.52 0.20 10.45
CA ARG A 159 -8.77 0.34 11.89
C ARG A 159 -10.17 0.86 12.18
N ILE A 160 -10.65 1.85 11.43
CA ILE A 160 -12.02 2.39 11.58
C ILE A 160 -13.07 1.37 11.15
N THR A 161 -12.88 0.70 10.00
CA THR A 161 -13.92 -0.19 9.46
C THR A 161 -13.96 -1.55 10.14
N LEU A 162 -12.83 -2.09 10.59
CA LEU A 162 -12.75 -3.43 11.18
C LEU A 162 -12.63 -3.39 12.70
N GLN A 163 -11.77 -2.56 13.27
CA GLN A 163 -11.50 -2.58 14.71
C GLN A 163 -12.64 -1.93 15.50
N TYR A 164 -13.11 -0.76 15.06
CA TYR A 164 -14.12 0.04 15.76
C TYR A 164 -15.46 -0.71 16.01
N PRO A 165 -16.11 -1.33 15.01
CA PRO A 165 -17.40 -1.99 15.25
C PRO A 165 -17.27 -3.24 16.12
N ILE A 166 -16.10 -3.91 16.09
CA ILE A 166 -15.89 -5.09 16.93
C ILE A 166 -15.68 -4.68 18.39
N LYS A 167 -14.87 -3.65 18.65
CA LYS A 167 -14.71 -3.09 20.01
C LYS A 167 -16.05 -2.66 20.61
N GLN A 168 -16.91 -1.97 19.84
CA GLN A 168 -18.24 -1.60 20.32
C GLN A 168 -19.13 -2.80 20.67
N ARG A 169 -19.13 -3.85 19.85
CA ARG A 169 -19.92 -5.07 20.11
C ARG A 169 -19.45 -5.80 21.36
N LEU A 170 -18.14 -5.86 21.61
CA LEU A 170 -17.62 -6.52 22.80
C LEU A 170 -17.87 -5.75 24.09
N ILE A 171 -17.80 -4.40 24.07
CA ILE A 171 -18.15 -3.59 25.25
C ILE A 171 -19.62 -3.80 25.62
N GLY A 172 -20.52 -3.84 24.62
CA GLY A 172 -21.94 -4.14 24.86
C GLY A 172 -22.18 -5.53 25.46
N GLN A 173 -21.48 -6.56 24.97
CA GLN A 173 -21.61 -7.93 25.50
C GLN A 173 -20.96 -8.10 26.89
N SER A 174 -19.90 -7.35 27.18
CA SER A 174 -19.26 -7.30 28.50
C SER A 174 -20.15 -6.66 29.56
N GLN A 175 -20.96 -5.66 29.21
CA GLN A 175 -21.91 -5.05 30.14
C GLN A 175 -23.13 -5.94 30.41
N ASP A 176 -23.62 -6.66 29.40
CA ASP A 176 -24.78 -7.56 29.55
C ASP A 176 -24.49 -8.79 30.44
N ASN A 177 -23.28 -9.35 30.37
CA ASN A 177 -22.86 -10.46 31.24
C ASN A 177 -22.45 -10.05 32.66
N GLY A 178 -22.31 -8.75 32.95
CA GLY A 178 -22.04 -8.23 34.30
C GLY A 178 -23.31 -7.92 35.11
N SER A 179 -24.50 -8.11 34.54
CA SER A 179 -25.79 -7.82 35.16
C SER A 179 -26.58 -9.08 35.55
N LYS A 180 -25.93 -10.25 35.63
CA LYS A 180 -26.54 -11.49 36.12
C LYS A 180 -25.71 -12.11 37.23
#